data_AF-A0A9D2CEV4-F1
#
_entry.id   AF-A0A9D2CEV4-F1
#
_cell.length_a   1.000
_cell.length_b   1.000
_cell.length_c   1.000
_cell.angle_alpha   90.00
_cell.angle_beta   90.00
_cell.angle_gamma   90.00
#
_symmetry.space_group_name_H-M   'P 1'
#
loop_
_entity.id
_entity.type
_entity.pdbx_description
1 polymer ?
#
loop_
_entity_poly.entity_id
_entity_poly.type
_entity_poly.pdbx_seq_one_letter_code
_entity_poly.pdbx_strand_id
1 'polypeptide(L)'
;MPSLSVGVDEFTLILQSTDKVMVTDWADIVNEIIDIFLVKSLLMNLFGDDIVRAEKVPAGYTNGLTFACRPWYLVISWHDDFPSMGICVRFSAHAYASYKEEFKKQFQIDVNIATFLRMIQQDDVYTTRLSRIDLTADYYNYTDEILPNRPFSPDLIYERLKDGTYLVKNWKDHQSVRNMTAIDKDGAYETFYIGSRRGKSNGFLRCYDKKQEQIQSMGYRYDEALQYESWVRFEASFLHDYAHQITGELLRNSQTTQDLQKLIAKYISDRYRFVDAETGEMTAFSDDLIGVALGSKAAALIAASPRDNTLRQSIEHLRVGSGLYTVLYKAYKIWGDTADKQLLQYFYDDYIYTFKAKLLTGKDKCRTKEIRLWLQCHGEETKKYPLDDYLDRSQHNLYLPLHDATGKPVVITMDGDDL
;
A
#
# COMPACT_ATOMS: atom_id res chain seq x y z
N MET A 1 -1.88 13.65 19.02
CA MET A 1 -0.60 14.37 18.85
C MET A 1 -0.05 14.06 17.46
N PRO A 2 0.56 15.03 16.77
CA PRO A 2 1.19 14.80 15.48
C PRO A 2 2.34 13.80 15.61
N SER A 3 2.53 12.94 14.61
CA SER A 3 3.66 12.00 14.56
C SER A 3 4.15 11.77 13.13
N LEU A 4 5.47 11.58 13.02
CA LEU A 4 6.16 11.29 11.76
C LEU A 4 6.70 9.86 11.80
N SER A 5 6.38 9.08 10.78
CA SER A 5 7.00 7.77 10.54
C SER A 5 7.66 7.73 9.18
N VAL A 6 8.74 6.95 9.06
CA VAL A 6 9.44 6.75 7.79
C VAL A 6 9.51 5.27 7.44
N GLY A 7 9.65 4.94 6.15
CA GLY A 7 9.76 3.53 5.76
C GLY A 7 10.00 3.30 4.28
N VAL A 8 9.80 2.04 3.89
CA VAL A 8 9.86 1.56 2.51
C VAL A 8 8.51 0.99 2.15
N ASP A 9 7.95 1.43 1.02
CA ASP A 9 6.66 0.97 0.51
C ASP A 9 6.88 -0.17 -0.48
N GLU A 10 7.27 0.12 -1.73
CA GLU A 10 7.61 -0.90 -2.73
C GLU A 10 9.11 -0.91 -3.07
N PHE A 11 9.60 -2.04 -3.56
CA PHE A 11 10.92 -2.12 -4.14
C PHE A 11 11.04 -3.20 -5.21
N THR A 12 12.04 -3.07 -6.06
CA THR A 12 12.38 -4.04 -7.10
C THR A 12 13.88 -4.31 -7.08
N LEU A 13 14.23 -5.59 -7.01
CA LEU A 13 15.59 -6.09 -7.01
C LEU A 13 15.94 -6.68 -8.35
N ILE A 14 17.22 -6.60 -8.71
CA ILE A 14 17.83 -7.36 -9.78
C ILE A 14 18.92 -8.23 -9.16
N LEU A 15 18.80 -9.54 -9.34
CA LEU A 15 19.81 -10.54 -9.05
C LEU A 15 20.54 -10.84 -10.35
N GLN A 16 21.81 -10.49 -10.43
CA GLN A 16 22.60 -10.63 -11.64
C GLN A 16 23.73 -11.62 -11.38
N SER A 17 23.84 -12.66 -12.20
CA SER A 17 24.97 -13.60 -12.13
C SER A 17 26.30 -12.84 -12.12
N THR A 18 27.20 -13.27 -11.24
CA THR A 18 28.56 -12.73 -11.08
C THR A 18 29.40 -13.00 -12.31
N ASP A 19 29.20 -14.16 -12.92
CA ASP A 19 29.87 -14.59 -14.13
C ASP A 19 29.10 -14.19 -15.39
N LYS A 20 29.83 -14.12 -16.51
CA LYS A 20 29.21 -13.91 -17.81
C LYS A 20 28.57 -15.22 -18.27
N VAL A 21 27.25 -15.26 -18.25
CA VAL A 21 26.46 -16.44 -18.62
C VAL A 21 26.15 -16.46 -20.12
N MET A 22 26.35 -17.60 -20.77
CA MET A 22 25.89 -17.83 -22.15
C MET A 22 24.39 -18.13 -22.15
N VAL A 23 23.68 -17.73 -23.21
CA VAL A 23 22.23 -17.94 -23.31
C VAL A 23 21.84 -19.42 -23.18
N THR A 24 22.68 -20.34 -23.65
CA THR A 24 22.45 -21.79 -23.55
C THR A 24 22.41 -22.31 -22.12
N ASP A 25 23.13 -21.68 -21.20
CA ASP A 25 23.29 -22.13 -19.82
C ASP A 25 22.38 -21.32 -18.87
N TRP A 26 21.70 -20.31 -19.40
CA TRP A 26 20.96 -19.34 -18.61
C TRP A 26 19.79 -19.95 -17.84
N ALA A 27 19.10 -20.92 -18.42
CA ALA A 27 17.98 -21.59 -17.74
C ALA A 27 18.43 -22.28 -16.44
N ASP A 28 19.61 -22.91 -16.44
CA ASP A 28 20.16 -23.58 -15.26
C ASP A 28 20.61 -22.56 -14.21
N ILE A 29 21.26 -21.48 -14.63
CA ILE A 29 21.66 -20.38 -13.75
C ILE A 29 20.44 -19.66 -13.15
N VAL A 30 19.35 -19.49 -13.90
CA VAL A 30 18.09 -18.94 -13.39
C VAL A 30 17.57 -19.80 -12.24
N ASN A 31 17.52 -21.13 -12.43
CA ASN A 31 17.05 -22.04 -11.39
C ASN A 31 17.93 -21.95 -10.14
N GLU A 32 19.26 -21.98 -10.31
CA GLU A 32 20.21 -21.86 -9.20
C GLU A 32 20.02 -20.55 -8.41
N ILE A 33 19.97 -19.41 -9.09
CA ILE A 33 19.79 -18.11 -8.43
C ILE A 33 18.44 -18.04 -7.72
N ILE A 34 17.36 -18.54 -8.34
CA ILE A 34 16.02 -18.53 -7.74
C ILE A 34 15.98 -19.40 -6.48
N ASP A 35 16.55 -20.61 -6.53
CA ASP A 35 16.57 -21.52 -5.40
C ASP A 35 17.34 -20.92 -4.21
N ILE A 36 18.52 -20.37 -4.48
CA ILE A 36 19.33 -19.69 -3.44
C ILE A 36 18.57 -18.49 -2.88
N PHE A 37 17.96 -17.67 -3.74
CA PHE A 37 17.20 -16.51 -3.31
C PHE A 37 16.01 -16.91 -2.44
N LEU A 38 15.22 -17.92 -2.81
CA LEU A 38 14.07 -18.39 -2.05
C LEU A 38 14.48 -18.90 -0.67
N VAL A 39 15.58 -19.65 -0.58
CA VAL A 39 16.14 -20.13 0.69
C VAL A 39 16.60 -18.96 1.56
N LYS A 40 17.42 -18.05 1.03
CA LYS A 40 17.98 -16.94 1.81
C LYS A 40 16.96 -15.89 2.23
N SER A 41 15.96 -15.64 1.38
CA SER A 41 14.88 -14.73 1.69
C SER A 41 13.84 -15.32 2.65
N LEU A 42 13.89 -16.65 2.89
CA LEU A 42 12.94 -17.41 3.70
C LEU A 42 11.49 -17.34 3.17
N LEU A 43 11.30 -16.99 1.89
CA LEU A 43 9.97 -16.80 1.32
C LEU A 43 9.13 -18.08 1.36
N MET A 44 9.74 -19.24 1.10
CA MET A 44 9.03 -20.53 1.18
C MET A 44 8.65 -20.88 2.63
N ASN A 45 9.48 -20.54 3.61
CA ASN A 45 9.16 -20.75 5.02
C ASN A 45 7.97 -19.89 5.47
N LEU A 46 7.86 -18.67 4.93
CA LEU A 46 6.84 -17.69 5.31
C LEU A 46 5.53 -17.87 4.55
N PHE A 47 5.60 -18.22 3.26
CA PHE A 47 4.45 -18.25 2.36
C PHE A 47 4.11 -19.64 1.83
N GLY A 48 4.83 -20.69 2.25
CA GLY A 48 4.64 -22.07 1.83
C GLY A 48 5.26 -22.39 0.48
N ASP A 49 5.07 -23.63 0.02
CA ASP A 49 5.74 -24.16 -1.17
C ASP A 49 4.91 -24.04 -2.47
N ASP A 50 3.73 -23.44 -2.38
CA ASP A 50 2.79 -23.29 -3.51
C ASP A 50 3.22 -22.16 -4.46
N ILE A 51 4.33 -22.38 -5.17
CA ILE A 51 4.85 -21.48 -6.20
C ILE A 51 4.24 -21.84 -7.56
N VAL A 52 3.68 -20.85 -8.24
CA VAL A 52 3.02 -21.00 -9.55
C VAL A 52 3.58 -20.00 -10.55
N ARG A 53 3.31 -20.24 -11.84
CA ARG A 53 3.62 -19.28 -12.90
C ARG A 53 2.82 -17.99 -12.68
N ALA A 54 3.52 -16.86 -12.76
CA ALA A 54 2.89 -15.56 -12.64
C ALA A 54 2.13 -15.20 -13.93
N GLU A 55 0.87 -14.77 -13.79
CA GLU A 55 0.07 -14.30 -14.93
C GLU A 55 0.59 -12.98 -15.51
N LYS A 56 1.23 -12.16 -14.66
CA LYS A 56 1.75 -10.83 -15.02
C LYS A 56 3.17 -10.66 -14.51
N VAL A 57 4.09 -10.45 -15.43
CA VAL A 57 5.50 -10.18 -15.15
C VAL A 57 5.85 -8.71 -15.47
N PRO A 58 6.93 -8.16 -14.89
CA PRO A 58 7.38 -6.80 -15.21
C PRO A 58 7.71 -6.65 -16.69
N ALA A 59 7.54 -5.43 -17.21
CA ALA A 59 7.80 -5.14 -18.61
C ALA A 59 9.24 -5.51 -19.00
N GLY A 60 9.38 -6.21 -20.13
CA GLY A 60 10.67 -6.70 -20.63
C GLY A 60 11.09 -8.07 -20.09
N TYR A 61 10.31 -8.72 -19.23
CA TYR A 61 10.54 -10.11 -18.80
C TYR A 61 9.56 -11.05 -19.49
N THR A 62 9.95 -12.30 -19.73
CA THR A 62 9.11 -13.29 -20.44
C THR A 62 8.47 -14.30 -19.51
N ASN A 63 9.12 -14.61 -18.39
CA ASN A 63 8.66 -15.61 -17.42
C ASN A 63 8.73 -15.07 -16.00
N GLY A 64 7.93 -15.69 -15.13
CA GLY A 64 8.02 -15.44 -13.70
C GLY A 64 7.24 -16.41 -12.85
N LEU A 65 7.57 -16.39 -11.57
CA LEU A 65 7.00 -17.19 -10.50
C LEU A 65 6.42 -16.27 -9.42
N THR A 66 5.34 -16.72 -8.79
CA THR A 66 4.68 -16.06 -7.66
C THR A 66 4.16 -17.12 -6.69
N PHE A 67 3.91 -16.72 -5.45
CA PHE A 67 3.13 -17.54 -4.52
C PHE A 67 1.66 -17.51 -4.95
N ALA A 68 1.05 -18.69 -5.04
CA ALA A 68 -0.35 -18.82 -5.39
C ALA A 68 -1.25 -18.18 -4.33
N CYS A 69 -2.40 -17.66 -4.76
CA CYS A 69 -3.49 -17.35 -3.86
C CYS A 69 -3.12 -16.30 -2.78
N ARG A 70 -2.44 -15.23 -3.16
CA ARG A 70 -2.08 -14.13 -2.26
C ARG A 70 -2.76 -12.81 -2.66
N PRO A 71 -3.22 -11.99 -1.69
CA PRO A 71 -3.86 -10.70 -1.96
C PRO A 71 -2.86 -9.58 -2.30
N TRP A 72 -1.59 -9.94 -2.48
CA TRP A 72 -0.48 -9.03 -2.73
C TRP A 72 0.31 -9.47 -3.96
N TYR A 73 1.17 -8.58 -4.45
CA TYR A 73 1.97 -8.80 -5.66
C TYR A 73 3.44 -8.96 -5.31
N LEU A 74 3.92 -10.20 -5.43
CA LEU A 74 5.33 -10.56 -5.42
C LEU A 74 5.60 -11.35 -6.69
N VAL A 75 6.62 -11.00 -7.46
CA VAL A 75 7.00 -11.83 -8.60
C VAL A 75 8.51 -11.92 -8.73
N ILE A 76 8.98 -13.12 -9.07
CA ILE A 76 10.37 -13.42 -9.42
C ILE A 76 10.39 -13.69 -10.92
N SER A 77 11.01 -12.84 -11.72
CA SER A 77 10.89 -12.85 -13.18
C SER A 77 12.24 -12.87 -13.88
N TRP A 78 12.33 -13.53 -15.02
CA TRP A 78 13.51 -13.57 -15.88
C TRP A 78 13.09 -13.49 -17.36
N HIS A 79 14.04 -13.15 -18.23
CA HIS A 79 13.86 -13.25 -19.67
C HIS A 79 14.64 -14.48 -20.16
N ASP A 80 14.06 -15.30 -21.04
CA ASP A 80 14.69 -16.55 -21.51
C ASP A 80 15.97 -16.32 -22.33
N ASP A 81 15.99 -15.28 -23.16
CA ASP A 81 17.12 -15.05 -24.09
C ASP A 81 18.11 -13.93 -23.67
N PHE A 82 17.86 -13.20 -22.57
CA PHE A 82 18.68 -12.05 -22.19
C PHE A 82 19.25 -12.17 -20.76
N PRO A 83 20.32 -12.97 -20.55
CA PRO A 83 20.97 -13.13 -19.25
C PRO A 83 21.43 -11.81 -18.60
N SER A 84 21.74 -10.80 -19.42
CA SER A 84 22.14 -9.46 -18.96
C SER A 84 21.04 -8.68 -18.23
N MET A 85 19.77 -9.10 -18.33
CA MET A 85 18.68 -8.52 -17.55
C MET A 85 18.66 -9.04 -16.11
N GLY A 86 19.24 -10.22 -15.87
CA GLY A 86 19.20 -10.91 -14.58
C GLY A 86 17.80 -11.36 -14.20
N ILE A 87 17.61 -11.62 -12.91
CA ILE A 87 16.33 -11.99 -12.31
C ILE A 87 15.77 -10.79 -11.56
N CYS A 88 14.57 -10.36 -11.96
CA CYS A 88 13.85 -9.27 -11.34
C CYS A 88 12.91 -9.79 -10.25
N VAL A 89 13.11 -9.34 -9.01
CA VAL A 89 12.20 -9.62 -7.90
C VAL A 89 11.46 -8.35 -7.53
N ARG A 90 10.15 -8.32 -7.69
CA ARG A 90 9.33 -7.15 -7.38
C ARG A 90 8.44 -7.42 -6.17
N PHE A 91 8.58 -6.59 -5.12
CA PHE A 91 7.70 -6.55 -3.97
C PHE A 91 6.78 -5.33 -4.06
N SER A 92 5.47 -5.54 -4.07
CA SER A 92 4.53 -4.45 -3.80
C SER A 92 4.53 -4.06 -2.32
N ALA A 93 3.97 -2.90 -2.00
CA ALA A 93 3.82 -2.45 -0.62
C ALA A 93 3.09 -3.44 0.28
N HIS A 94 2.02 -4.04 -0.23
CA HIS A 94 1.29 -5.09 0.49
C HIS A 94 2.16 -6.33 0.69
N ALA A 95 2.86 -6.80 -0.34
CA ALA A 95 3.71 -8.00 -0.24
C ALA A 95 4.84 -7.82 0.77
N TYR A 96 5.47 -6.64 0.79
CA TYR A 96 6.55 -6.38 1.73
C TYR A 96 6.05 -6.19 3.16
N ALA A 97 4.89 -5.55 3.35
CA ALA A 97 4.24 -5.51 4.65
C ALA A 97 3.94 -6.93 5.16
N SER A 98 3.36 -7.79 4.32
CA SER A 98 3.01 -9.17 4.70
C SER A 98 4.26 -9.99 5.00
N TYR A 99 5.35 -9.79 4.25
CA TYR A 99 6.65 -10.38 4.55
C TYR A 99 7.13 -10.01 5.95
N LYS A 100 7.14 -8.72 6.29
CA LYS A 100 7.57 -8.26 7.63
C LYS A 100 6.71 -8.84 8.75
N GLU A 101 5.39 -8.88 8.55
CA GLU A 101 4.46 -9.38 9.54
C GLU A 101 4.64 -10.88 9.81
N GLU A 102 4.67 -11.70 8.76
CA GLU A 102 4.86 -13.14 8.90
C GLU A 102 6.26 -13.47 9.44
N PHE A 103 7.28 -12.70 9.04
CA PHE A 103 8.63 -12.84 9.61
C PHE A 103 8.63 -12.58 11.12
N LYS A 104 7.96 -11.52 11.57
CA LYS A 104 7.82 -11.20 12.99
C LYS A 104 7.05 -12.29 13.73
N LYS A 105 5.95 -12.79 13.17
CA LYS A 105 5.16 -13.87 13.78
C LYS A 105 6.00 -15.14 13.96
N GLN A 106 6.76 -15.54 12.94
CA GLN A 106 7.50 -16.79 12.95
C GLN A 106 8.80 -16.71 13.78
N PHE A 107 9.55 -15.61 13.67
CA PHE A 107 10.88 -15.49 14.27
C PHE A 107 10.93 -14.58 15.51
N GLN A 108 9.83 -13.91 15.85
CA GLN A 108 9.72 -12.99 16.99
C GLN A 108 10.72 -11.81 16.92
N ILE A 109 11.16 -11.46 15.71
CA ILE A 109 12.08 -10.35 15.44
C ILE A 109 11.57 -9.52 14.26
N ASP A 110 11.79 -8.21 14.31
CA ASP A 110 11.46 -7.32 13.19
C ASP A 110 12.50 -7.44 12.07
N VAL A 111 12.03 -7.43 10.83
CA VAL A 111 12.87 -7.37 9.62
C VAL A 111 12.64 -6.05 8.89
N ASN A 112 13.71 -5.49 8.35
CA ASN A 112 13.68 -4.27 7.55
C ASN A 112 14.46 -4.46 6.24
N ILE A 113 14.45 -3.47 5.35
CA ILE A 113 14.99 -3.63 3.99
C ILE A 113 16.50 -3.88 4.01
N ALA A 114 17.23 -3.29 4.96
CA ALA A 114 18.67 -3.48 5.06
C ALA A 114 19.00 -4.89 5.54
N THR A 115 18.27 -5.41 6.54
CA THR A 115 18.40 -6.80 6.98
C THR A 115 18.01 -7.78 5.88
N PHE A 116 16.89 -7.54 5.19
CA PHE A 116 16.46 -8.35 4.06
C PHE A 116 17.53 -8.41 2.96
N LEU A 117 18.07 -7.26 2.55
CA LEU A 117 19.14 -7.19 1.56
C LEU A 117 20.37 -7.98 2.03
N ARG A 118 20.80 -7.82 3.28
CA ARG A 118 21.94 -8.60 3.82
C ARG A 118 21.71 -10.10 3.78
N MET A 119 20.51 -10.56 4.14
CA MET A 119 20.16 -11.99 4.14
C MET A 119 20.34 -12.61 2.77
N ILE A 120 19.92 -11.91 1.72
CA ILE A 120 19.93 -12.42 0.34
C ILE A 120 21.26 -12.26 -0.39
N GLN A 121 22.33 -11.74 0.24
CA GLN A 121 23.62 -11.64 -0.44
C GLN A 121 24.24 -13.02 -0.66
N GLN A 122 24.79 -13.25 -1.86
CA GLN A 122 25.51 -14.46 -2.25
C GLN A 122 26.52 -14.13 -3.36
N ASP A 123 27.62 -13.48 -2.97
CA ASP A 123 28.57 -12.82 -3.88
C ASP A 123 29.33 -13.77 -4.82
N ASP A 124 29.34 -15.07 -4.55
CA ASP A 124 29.90 -16.12 -5.40
C ASP A 124 28.96 -16.50 -6.56
N VAL A 125 27.65 -16.27 -6.44
CA VAL A 125 26.64 -16.68 -7.45
C VAL A 125 26.00 -15.48 -8.14
N TYR A 126 25.61 -14.44 -7.38
CA TYR A 126 24.98 -13.26 -7.94
C TYR A 126 25.25 -11.99 -7.14
N THR A 127 25.20 -10.87 -7.85
CA THR A 127 25.16 -9.53 -7.25
C THR A 127 23.71 -9.07 -7.10
N THR A 128 23.43 -8.33 -6.03
CA THR A 128 22.11 -7.78 -5.75
C THR A 128 22.11 -6.27 -5.91
N ARG A 129 21.11 -5.72 -6.61
CA ARG A 129 20.87 -4.27 -6.65
C ARG A 129 19.39 -3.92 -6.72
N LEU A 130 18.99 -2.82 -6.09
CA LEU A 130 17.66 -2.24 -6.26
C LEU A 130 17.60 -1.51 -7.61
N SER A 131 16.64 -1.86 -8.46
CA SER A 131 16.30 -1.07 -9.66
C SER A 131 15.23 -0.01 -9.37
N ARG A 132 14.46 -0.22 -8.29
CA ARG A 132 13.48 0.73 -7.74
C ARG A 132 13.38 0.57 -6.22
N ILE A 133 13.24 1.68 -5.52
CA ILE A 133 12.82 1.70 -4.12
C ILE A 133 11.97 2.94 -3.84
N ASP A 134 10.85 2.74 -3.17
CA ASP A 134 9.93 3.81 -2.80
C ASP A 134 10.02 4.05 -1.30
N LEU A 135 10.57 5.20 -0.94
CA LEU A 135 10.78 5.64 0.43
C LEU A 135 9.63 6.54 0.87
N THR A 136 9.14 6.34 2.09
CA THR A 136 7.97 7.07 2.59
C THR A 136 8.27 7.88 3.84
N ALA A 137 7.57 9.01 3.96
CA ALA A 137 7.37 9.78 5.17
C ALA A 137 5.85 9.95 5.37
N ASP A 138 5.33 9.41 6.48
CA ASP A 138 3.92 9.47 6.88
C ASP A 138 3.75 10.52 7.98
N TYR A 139 2.99 11.57 7.68
CA TYR A 139 2.65 12.65 8.59
C TYR A 139 1.23 12.43 9.13
N TYR A 140 1.14 11.95 10.36
CA TYR A 140 -0.13 11.65 11.01
C TYR A 140 -0.57 12.80 11.91
N ASN A 141 -1.83 13.23 11.79
CA ASN A 141 -2.42 14.30 12.61
C ASN A 141 -1.63 15.61 12.60
N TYR A 142 -0.90 15.89 11.52
CA TYR A 142 -0.27 17.18 11.31
C TYR A 142 -1.36 18.22 11.01
N THR A 143 -1.16 19.44 11.49
CA THR A 143 -1.95 20.62 11.14
C THR A 143 -1.19 21.46 10.13
N ASP A 144 -1.93 22.28 9.40
CA ASP A 144 -1.33 23.24 8.50
C ASP A 144 -0.61 24.36 9.28
N GLU A 145 0.59 24.74 8.85
CA GLU A 145 1.42 25.73 9.56
C GLU A 145 0.91 27.18 9.41
N ILE A 146 0.22 27.48 8.31
CA ILE A 146 -0.36 28.80 8.03
C ILE A 146 -1.80 28.87 8.55
N LEU A 147 -2.52 27.75 8.52
CA LEU A 147 -3.90 27.60 8.98
C LEU A 147 -3.99 26.55 10.10
N PRO A 148 -3.58 26.86 11.35
CA PRO A 148 -3.44 25.87 12.44
C PRO A 148 -4.72 25.10 12.80
N ASN A 149 -5.88 25.64 12.45
CA ASN A 149 -7.19 25.01 12.66
C ASN A 149 -7.58 24.02 11.55
N ARG A 150 -6.73 23.82 10.55
CA ARG A 150 -6.96 22.87 9.44
C ARG A 150 -5.97 21.72 9.50
N PRO A 151 -6.40 20.49 9.16
CA PRO A 151 -5.48 19.39 9.00
C PRO A 151 -4.53 19.68 7.84
N PHE A 152 -3.29 19.22 7.98
CA PHE A 152 -2.33 19.16 6.89
C PHE A 152 -2.90 18.31 5.76
N SER A 153 -2.87 18.82 4.52
CA SER A 153 -3.46 18.14 3.36
C SER A 153 -2.63 18.34 2.10
N PRO A 154 -2.67 17.39 1.14
CA PRO A 154 -1.97 17.55 -0.14
C PRO A 154 -2.48 18.73 -0.97
N ASP A 155 -3.77 19.05 -0.81
CA ASP A 155 -4.46 20.14 -1.50
C ASP A 155 -3.80 21.50 -1.19
N LEU A 156 -3.70 21.84 0.10
CA LEU A 156 -3.08 23.09 0.55
C LEU A 156 -1.61 23.20 0.13
N ILE A 157 -0.86 22.10 0.18
CA ILE A 157 0.53 22.06 -0.27
C ILE A 157 0.61 22.36 -1.77
N TYR A 158 -0.25 21.71 -2.56
CA TYR A 158 -0.23 21.88 -4.01
C TYR A 158 -0.68 23.27 -4.46
N GLU A 159 -1.69 23.85 -3.81
CA GLU A 159 -2.11 25.23 -4.06
C GLU A 159 -0.97 26.22 -3.82
N ARG A 160 -0.25 26.09 -2.70
CA ARG A 160 0.91 26.93 -2.38
C ARG A 160 2.10 26.76 -3.32
N LEU A 161 2.29 25.55 -3.86
CA LEU A 161 3.28 25.35 -4.90
C LEU A 161 2.85 25.99 -6.24
N LYS A 162 1.54 25.99 -6.53
CA LYS A 162 0.97 26.53 -7.77
C LYS A 162 0.96 28.05 -7.77
N ASP A 163 0.66 28.69 -6.65
CA ASP A 163 0.69 30.15 -6.50
C ASP A 163 2.09 30.71 -6.22
N GLY A 164 3.05 29.84 -5.91
CA GLY A 164 4.45 30.18 -5.70
C GLY A 164 4.81 30.53 -4.26
N THR A 165 3.88 30.40 -3.31
CA THR A 165 4.12 30.54 -1.86
C THR A 165 5.13 29.51 -1.36
N TYR A 166 5.08 28.29 -1.89
CA TYR A 166 6.07 27.25 -1.62
C TYR A 166 6.97 27.00 -2.83
N LEU A 167 8.24 26.72 -2.53
CA LEU A 167 9.21 26.21 -3.49
C LEU A 167 9.74 24.85 -3.02
N VAL A 168 10.18 24.02 -3.96
CA VAL A 168 10.87 22.78 -3.66
C VAL A 168 12.33 22.84 -4.08
N LYS A 169 13.22 22.67 -3.11
CA LYS A 169 14.67 22.70 -3.26
C LYS A 169 15.29 21.35 -2.90
N ASN A 170 16.45 21.07 -3.47
CA ASN A 170 17.31 19.98 -3.00
C ASN A 170 18.22 20.48 -1.84
N TRP A 171 19.08 19.60 -1.34
CA TRP A 171 20.00 19.92 -0.26
C TRP A 171 21.04 21.00 -0.57
N LYS A 172 21.27 21.31 -1.86
CA LYS A 172 22.16 22.38 -2.32
C LYS A 172 21.39 23.68 -2.63
N ASP A 173 20.15 23.78 -2.17
CA ASP A 173 19.24 24.90 -2.44
C ASP A 173 18.91 25.14 -3.91
N HIS A 174 19.25 24.20 -4.80
CA HIS A 174 18.84 24.26 -6.18
C HIS A 174 17.38 23.83 -6.28
N GLN A 175 16.57 24.60 -7.00
CA GLN A 175 15.18 24.23 -7.29
C GLN A 175 15.15 22.90 -8.04
N SER A 176 14.63 21.86 -7.40
CA SER A 176 14.78 20.47 -7.85
C SER A 176 13.69 20.03 -8.82
N VAL A 177 12.69 20.89 -9.05
CA VAL A 177 11.43 20.54 -9.70
C VAL A 177 11.23 21.41 -10.94
N ARG A 178 11.09 20.74 -12.09
CA ARG A 178 10.71 21.40 -13.35
C ARG A 178 9.24 21.18 -13.73
N ASN A 179 8.64 20.08 -13.26
CA ASN A 179 7.28 19.67 -13.61
C ASN A 179 6.52 19.20 -12.37
N MET A 180 5.26 19.59 -12.28
CA MET A 180 4.32 19.11 -11.28
C MET A 180 2.99 18.75 -11.93
N THR A 181 2.30 17.75 -11.38
CA THR A 181 0.96 17.35 -11.85
C THR A 181 0.11 16.92 -10.66
N ALA A 182 -1.14 17.33 -10.58
CA ALA A 182 -2.09 16.87 -9.59
C ALA A 182 -3.28 16.11 -10.20
N ILE A 183 -3.94 15.31 -9.38
CA ILE A 183 -5.20 14.65 -9.67
C ILE A 183 -6.27 15.40 -8.87
N ASP A 184 -7.15 16.09 -9.59
CA ASP A 184 -8.33 16.75 -9.04
C ASP A 184 -9.45 15.72 -8.89
N LYS A 185 -10.04 15.67 -7.70
CA LYS A 185 -11.30 14.97 -7.42
C LYS A 185 -12.24 15.94 -6.75
N ASP A 186 -13.35 16.26 -7.43
CA ASP A 186 -14.42 17.11 -6.94
C ASP A 186 -13.95 18.49 -6.41
N GLY A 187 -12.89 19.05 -6.99
CA GLY A 187 -12.39 20.38 -6.66
C GLY A 187 -11.29 20.43 -5.59
N ALA A 188 -10.79 19.27 -5.14
CA ALA A 188 -9.65 19.16 -4.23
C ALA A 188 -8.54 18.25 -4.79
N TYR A 189 -7.29 18.60 -4.57
CA TYR A 189 -6.13 17.80 -4.98
C TYR A 189 -5.77 16.76 -3.92
N GLU A 190 -6.35 15.56 -3.99
CA GLU A 190 -6.02 14.44 -3.08
C GLU A 190 -4.63 13.84 -3.33
N THR A 191 -4.06 14.04 -4.51
CA THR A 191 -2.76 13.50 -4.90
C THR A 191 -2.06 14.42 -5.88
N PHE A 192 -0.79 14.72 -5.63
CA PHE A 192 0.07 15.38 -6.59
C PHE A 192 1.44 14.73 -6.71
N TYR A 193 2.11 15.04 -7.81
CA TYR A 193 3.42 14.53 -8.17
C TYR A 193 4.38 15.68 -8.46
N ILE A 194 5.61 15.49 -8.02
CA ILE A 194 6.74 16.37 -8.23
C ILE A 194 7.80 15.59 -9.01
N GLY A 195 8.15 16.07 -10.20
CA GLY A 195 9.06 15.39 -11.13
C GLY A 195 8.33 14.49 -12.15
N SER A 196 9.10 13.94 -13.10
CA SER A 196 8.53 13.13 -14.18
C SER A 196 8.35 11.66 -13.78
N ARG A 197 7.15 11.13 -14.01
CA ARG A 197 6.84 9.69 -13.98
C ARG A 197 7.15 8.96 -15.28
N ARG A 198 7.43 9.69 -16.36
CA ARG A 198 7.67 9.15 -17.72
C ARG A 198 9.11 9.37 -18.15
N GLY A 199 9.62 8.48 -18.99
CA GLY A 199 10.96 8.55 -19.57
C GLY A 199 12.07 8.09 -18.60
N LYS A 200 13.32 8.48 -18.88
CA LYS A 200 14.53 8.09 -18.12
C LYS A 200 14.72 8.90 -16.82
N SER A 201 13.64 9.18 -16.11
CA SER A 201 13.69 9.87 -14.81
C SER A 201 14.25 8.92 -13.76
N ASN A 202 15.20 9.40 -12.94
CA ASN A 202 15.75 8.59 -11.84
C ASN A 202 14.92 8.71 -10.55
N GLY A 203 13.79 9.43 -10.57
CA GLY A 203 12.88 9.49 -9.42
C GLY A 203 11.93 10.67 -9.41
N PHE A 204 10.86 10.54 -8.63
CA PHE A 204 9.80 11.52 -8.44
C PHE A 204 9.27 11.43 -7.00
N LEU A 205 8.51 12.42 -6.57
CA LEU A 205 7.79 12.42 -5.30
C LEU A 205 6.30 12.40 -5.58
N ARG A 206 5.56 11.56 -4.85
CA ARG A 206 4.11 11.54 -4.78
C ARG A 206 3.68 11.99 -3.38
N CYS A 207 2.80 12.97 -3.30
CA CYS A 207 2.22 13.45 -2.05
C CYS A 207 0.71 13.26 -2.12
N TYR A 208 0.11 12.59 -1.13
CA TYR A 208 -1.30 12.22 -1.19
C TYR A 208 -1.92 11.95 0.18
N ASP A 209 -3.25 11.99 0.23
CA ASP A 209 -4.03 11.62 1.40
C ASP A 209 -4.06 10.10 1.51
N LYS A 210 -3.20 9.56 2.38
CA LYS A 210 -3.04 8.12 2.55
C LYS A 210 -4.22 7.54 3.34
N LYS A 211 -4.78 8.30 4.29
CA LYS A 211 -5.97 7.86 5.03
C LYS A 211 -7.14 7.67 4.08
N GLN A 212 -7.42 8.66 3.25
CA GLN A 212 -8.52 8.60 2.30
C GLN A 212 -8.30 7.49 1.26
N GLU A 213 -7.07 7.32 0.76
CA GLU A 213 -6.72 6.21 -0.15
C GLU A 213 -7.01 4.84 0.47
N GLN A 214 -6.61 4.62 1.72
CA GLN A 214 -6.85 3.36 2.43
C GLN A 214 -8.32 3.14 2.77
N ILE A 215 -9.08 4.19 3.11
CA ILE A 215 -10.53 4.10 3.38
C ILE A 215 -11.30 3.79 2.10
N GLN A 216 -11.07 4.54 1.02
CA GLN A 216 -11.79 4.37 -0.25
C GLN A 216 -11.53 3.02 -0.91
N SER A 217 -10.28 2.53 -0.84
CA SER A 217 -9.91 1.25 -1.43
C SER A 217 -10.15 0.06 -0.51
N MET A 218 -10.54 0.29 0.75
CA MET A 218 -10.45 -0.71 1.82
C MET A 218 -9.07 -1.38 1.79
N GLY A 219 -8.02 -0.57 1.75
CA GLY A 219 -6.65 -1.01 1.57
C GLY A 219 -6.15 -1.87 2.75
N TYR A 220 -4.98 -2.49 2.60
CA TYR A 220 -4.43 -3.40 3.61
C TYR A 220 -4.09 -2.71 4.95
N ARG A 221 -4.03 -1.37 4.98
CA ARG A 221 -3.84 -0.54 6.20
C ARG A 221 -5.12 0.21 6.58
N TYR A 222 -6.29 -0.27 6.17
CA TYR A 222 -7.59 0.34 6.47
C TYR A 222 -7.78 0.59 7.97
N ASP A 223 -7.60 -0.44 8.80
CA ASP A 223 -7.81 -0.34 10.26
C ASP A 223 -6.86 0.68 10.91
N GLU A 224 -5.63 0.82 10.39
CA GLU A 224 -4.69 1.85 10.84
C GLU A 224 -5.15 3.25 10.42
N ALA A 225 -5.68 3.42 9.21
CA ALA A 225 -6.16 4.71 8.72
C ALA A 225 -7.32 5.27 9.56
N LEU A 226 -8.14 4.39 10.17
CA LEU A 226 -9.21 4.79 11.08
C LEU A 226 -8.72 5.39 12.40
N GLN A 227 -7.47 5.13 12.80
CA GLN A 227 -6.92 5.57 14.09
C GLN A 227 -6.43 7.02 14.08
N TYR A 228 -6.36 7.65 12.91
CA TYR A 228 -5.81 8.99 12.73
C TYR A 228 -6.87 9.95 12.17
N GLU A 229 -6.81 11.22 12.58
CA GLU A 229 -7.64 12.31 12.06
C GLU A 229 -7.19 12.69 10.64
N SER A 230 -5.87 12.82 10.43
CA SER A 230 -5.26 13.07 9.12
C SER A 230 -4.06 12.17 8.89
N TRP A 231 -3.78 11.84 7.63
CA TRP A 231 -2.60 11.09 7.25
C TRP A 231 -2.17 11.47 5.83
N VAL A 232 -1.15 12.31 5.74
CA VAL A 232 -0.53 12.68 4.47
C VAL A 232 0.75 11.88 4.30
N ARG A 233 0.90 11.24 3.14
CA ARG A 233 2.11 10.48 2.79
C ARG A 233 2.90 11.21 1.72
N PHE A 234 4.20 11.32 1.97
CA PHE A 234 5.21 11.68 0.99
C PHE A 234 5.92 10.40 0.59
N GLU A 235 5.87 10.05 -0.69
CA GLU A 235 6.46 8.83 -1.23
C GLU A 235 7.43 9.18 -2.35
N ALA A 236 8.72 9.08 -2.05
CA ALA A 236 9.80 9.35 -2.97
C ALA A 236 10.24 8.04 -3.64
N SER A 237 9.91 7.90 -4.93
CA SER A 237 10.36 6.78 -5.74
C SER A 237 11.74 7.08 -6.32
N PHE A 238 12.71 6.21 -6.05
CA PHE A 238 14.05 6.25 -6.61
C PHE A 238 14.23 5.12 -7.61
N LEU A 239 14.74 5.45 -8.79
CA LEU A 239 14.86 4.55 -9.93
C LEU A 239 16.31 4.51 -10.42
N HIS A 240 16.67 3.40 -11.07
CA HIS A 240 17.94 3.24 -11.77
C HIS A 240 19.15 3.55 -10.87
N ASP A 241 20.01 4.48 -11.28
CA ASP A 241 21.26 4.80 -10.58
C ASP A 241 21.06 5.24 -9.14
N TYR A 242 19.96 5.94 -8.81
CA TYR A 242 19.69 6.30 -7.42
C TYR A 242 19.32 5.07 -6.58
N ALA A 243 18.52 4.16 -7.12
CA ALA A 243 18.20 2.92 -6.41
C ALA A 243 19.45 2.05 -6.21
N HIS A 244 20.36 2.00 -7.20
CA HIS A 244 21.66 1.34 -7.06
C HIS A 244 22.51 1.96 -5.94
N GLN A 245 22.60 3.29 -5.89
CA GLN A 245 23.32 4.00 -4.82
C GLN A 245 22.72 3.71 -3.44
N ILE A 246 21.39 3.77 -3.33
CA ILE A 246 20.66 3.45 -2.10
C ILE A 246 20.94 2.01 -1.65
N THR A 247 21.07 1.06 -2.58
CA THR A 247 21.45 -0.33 -2.25
C THR A 247 22.77 -0.37 -1.48
N GLY A 248 23.80 0.31 -2.00
CA GLY A 248 25.12 0.36 -1.37
C GLY A 248 25.09 1.01 0.01
N GLU A 249 24.36 2.10 0.17
CA GLU A 249 24.20 2.78 1.45
C GLU A 249 23.42 1.95 2.47
N LEU A 250 22.37 1.23 2.05
CA LEU A 250 21.63 0.31 2.93
C LEU A 250 22.52 -0.82 3.45
N LEU A 251 23.34 -1.41 2.59
CA LEU A 251 24.23 -2.52 2.98
C LEU A 251 25.37 -2.05 3.90
N ARG A 252 25.93 -0.85 3.67
CA ARG A 252 27.07 -0.32 4.42
C ARG A 252 26.67 0.36 5.72
N ASN A 253 25.67 1.23 5.65
CA ASN A 253 25.42 2.26 6.67
C ASN A 253 24.12 2.07 7.45
N SER A 254 23.31 1.04 7.15
CA SER A 254 22.03 0.79 7.84
C SER A 254 22.09 -0.45 8.72
N GLN A 255 22.77 -0.35 9.87
CA GLN A 255 22.96 -1.48 10.80
C GLN A 255 21.86 -1.56 11.85
N THR A 256 21.36 -0.41 12.31
CA THR A 256 20.27 -0.31 13.29
C THR A 256 18.99 0.24 12.67
N THR A 257 17.86 0.07 13.36
CA THR A 257 16.59 0.71 12.99
C THR A 257 16.73 2.23 12.90
N GLN A 258 17.50 2.85 13.80
CA GLN A 258 17.72 4.28 13.79
C GLN A 258 18.53 4.74 12.58
N ASP A 259 19.54 3.96 12.18
CA ASP A 259 20.32 4.27 10.97
C ASP A 259 19.45 4.22 9.72
N LEU A 260 18.56 3.22 9.63
CA LEU A 260 17.60 3.12 8.54
C LEU A 260 16.66 4.33 8.50
N GLN A 261 16.10 4.73 9.64
CA GLN A 261 15.21 5.89 9.74
C GLN A 261 15.91 7.17 9.25
N LYS A 262 17.13 7.42 9.73
CA LYS A 262 17.95 8.56 9.31
C LYS A 262 18.23 8.52 7.82
N LEU A 263 18.60 7.36 7.28
CA LEU A 263 18.92 7.19 5.87
C LEU A 263 17.71 7.47 4.98
N ILE A 264 16.54 6.92 5.33
CA ILE A 264 15.29 7.14 4.59
C ILE A 264 14.93 8.63 4.58
N ALA A 265 14.90 9.25 5.77
CA ALA A 265 14.61 10.67 5.90
C ALA A 265 15.60 11.54 5.12
N LYS A 266 16.89 11.20 5.16
CA LYS A 266 17.95 11.88 4.41
C LYS A 266 17.70 11.82 2.90
N TYR A 267 17.43 10.65 2.34
CA TYR A 267 17.21 10.54 0.90
C TYR A 267 16.00 11.33 0.40
N ILE A 268 14.91 11.33 1.16
CA ILE A 268 13.72 12.12 0.83
C ILE A 268 14.05 13.62 0.92
N SER A 269 14.58 14.07 2.07
CA SER A 269 14.88 15.48 2.33
C SER A 269 16.05 16.03 1.52
N ASP A 270 16.95 15.19 0.99
CA ASP A 270 18.03 15.67 0.12
C ASP A 270 17.53 16.16 -1.23
N ARG A 271 16.35 15.68 -1.67
CA ARG A 271 15.76 16.02 -2.96
C ARG A 271 14.56 16.95 -2.86
N TYR A 272 13.77 16.78 -1.81
CA TYR A 272 12.46 17.42 -1.68
C TYR A 272 12.36 18.15 -0.35
N ARG A 273 12.87 19.38 -0.31
CA ARG A 273 12.68 20.33 0.80
C ARG A 273 11.69 21.39 0.38
N PHE A 274 10.61 21.52 1.12
CA PHE A 274 9.63 22.56 0.88
C PHE A 274 10.03 23.77 1.71
N VAL A 275 10.08 24.93 1.06
CA VAL A 275 10.46 26.19 1.66
C VAL A 275 9.42 27.24 1.34
N ASP A 276 9.21 28.15 2.29
CA ASP A 276 8.47 29.37 2.04
C ASP A 276 9.27 30.27 1.07
N ALA A 277 8.61 30.78 0.03
CA ALA A 277 9.26 31.56 -1.01
C ALA A 277 9.62 32.98 -0.57
N GLU A 278 8.87 33.54 0.39
CA GLU A 278 9.07 34.90 0.90
C GLU A 278 10.16 34.94 1.96
N THR A 279 10.10 34.05 2.95
CA THR A 279 11.05 34.03 4.06
C THR A 279 12.31 33.20 3.74
N GLY A 280 12.19 32.24 2.82
CA GLY A 280 13.24 31.25 2.54
C GLY A 280 13.38 30.18 3.63
N GLU A 281 12.53 30.19 4.65
CA GLU A 281 12.55 29.23 5.75
C GLU A 281 11.97 27.87 5.33
N MET A 282 12.42 26.81 5.99
CA MET A 282 11.88 25.47 5.78
C MET A 282 10.47 25.37 6.35
N THR A 283 9.57 24.71 5.63
CA THR A 283 8.26 24.36 6.20
C THR A 283 8.45 23.42 7.38
N ALA A 284 7.54 23.46 8.37
CA ALA A 284 7.63 22.67 9.60
C ALA A 284 7.74 21.16 9.31
N PHE A 285 6.98 20.65 8.35
CA PHE A 285 7.03 19.24 7.95
C PHE A 285 8.36 18.86 7.27
N SER A 286 8.97 19.78 6.50
CA SER A 286 10.30 19.56 5.92
C SER A 286 11.39 19.58 6.99
N ASP A 287 11.31 20.53 7.93
CA ASP A 287 12.23 20.63 9.06
C ASP A 287 12.15 19.40 9.98
N ASP A 288 10.95 18.87 10.22
CA ASP A 288 10.74 17.62 10.95
C ASP A 288 11.49 16.45 10.31
N LEU A 289 11.32 16.27 8.99
CA LEU A 289 11.99 15.21 8.26
C LEU A 289 13.52 15.37 8.24
N ILE A 290 14.01 16.61 8.10
CA ILE A 290 15.44 16.92 8.20
C ILE A 290 15.96 16.61 9.61
N GLY A 291 15.19 16.94 10.66
CA GLY A 291 15.55 16.61 12.03
C GLY A 291 15.67 15.10 12.26
N VAL A 292 14.82 14.29 11.62
CA VAL A 292 14.96 12.82 11.63
C VAL A 292 16.24 12.38 10.92
N ALA A 293 16.55 12.96 9.76
CA ALA A 293 17.78 12.67 9.02
C ALA A 293 19.04 12.98 9.83
N LEU A 294 19.03 14.05 10.62
CA LEU A 294 20.12 14.47 11.50
C LEU A 294 20.13 13.72 12.85
N GLY A 295 19.06 12.99 13.18
CA GLY A 295 18.90 12.33 14.47
C GLY A 295 18.53 13.25 15.64
N SER A 296 18.14 14.50 15.36
CA SER A 296 17.64 15.44 16.37
C SER A 296 16.16 15.26 16.69
N LYS A 297 15.40 14.62 15.78
CA LYS A 297 13.99 14.23 15.99
C LYS A 297 13.83 12.73 15.86
N ALA A 298 12.92 12.16 16.64
CA ALA A 298 12.58 10.74 16.57
C ALA A 298 11.48 10.52 15.53
N ALA A 299 11.59 9.45 14.75
CA ALA A 299 10.52 8.92 13.92
C ALA A 299 10.37 7.43 14.20
N ALA A 300 9.17 6.88 14.00
CA ALA A 300 8.97 5.44 13.99
C ALA A 300 9.31 4.88 12.60
N LEU A 301 9.76 3.62 12.54
CA LEU A 301 9.80 2.88 11.28
C LEU A 301 8.40 2.31 11.04
N ILE A 302 7.89 2.44 9.81
CA ILE A 302 6.54 1.97 9.48
C ILE A 302 6.42 0.46 9.70
N ALA A 303 5.56 0.10 10.66
CA ALA A 303 5.11 -1.25 10.94
C ALA A 303 3.65 -1.38 10.51
N ALA A 304 3.43 -1.61 9.21
CA ALA A 304 2.08 -1.86 8.70
C ALA A 304 1.59 -3.22 9.22
N SER A 305 0.31 -3.29 9.58
CA SER A 305 -0.41 -4.54 9.85
C SER A 305 -1.28 -4.86 8.61
N PRO A 306 -0.77 -5.63 7.64
CA PRO A 306 -1.45 -5.86 6.37
C PRO A 306 -2.59 -6.86 6.49
N ARG A 307 -3.81 -6.34 6.62
CA ARG A 307 -5.02 -7.16 6.65
C ARG A 307 -5.56 -7.40 5.24
N ASP A 308 -6.03 -8.61 4.98
CA ASP A 308 -6.83 -8.89 3.79
C ASP A 308 -8.25 -8.34 3.96
N ASN A 309 -8.56 -7.28 3.23
CA ASN A 309 -9.85 -6.60 3.26
C ASN A 309 -10.75 -6.96 2.06
N THR A 310 -10.44 -8.04 1.32
CA THR A 310 -11.23 -8.46 0.14
C THR A 310 -12.69 -8.75 0.50
N LEU A 311 -12.94 -9.35 1.67
CA LEU A 311 -14.31 -9.56 2.17
C LEU A 311 -15.00 -8.23 2.48
N ARG A 312 -14.30 -7.28 3.11
CA ARG A 312 -14.82 -5.93 3.39
C ARG A 312 -15.19 -5.19 2.10
N GLN A 313 -14.34 -5.27 1.08
CA GLN A 313 -14.62 -4.73 -0.26
C GLN A 313 -15.88 -5.32 -0.88
N SER A 314 -16.06 -6.65 -0.75
CA SER A 314 -17.25 -7.34 -1.27
C SER A 314 -18.52 -6.90 -0.53
N ILE A 315 -18.45 -6.76 0.79
CA ILE A 315 -19.55 -6.25 1.62
C ILE A 315 -19.89 -4.82 1.20
N GLU A 316 -18.90 -3.94 1.05
CA GLU A 316 -19.14 -2.55 0.67
C GLU A 316 -19.72 -2.44 -0.74
N HIS A 317 -19.21 -3.23 -1.69
CA HIS A 317 -19.80 -3.31 -3.02
C HIS A 317 -21.26 -3.73 -2.97
N LEU A 318 -21.65 -4.71 -2.13
CA LEU A 318 -23.05 -5.06 -1.98
C LEU A 318 -23.87 -3.86 -1.48
N ARG A 319 -23.37 -3.11 -0.50
CA ARG A 319 -24.09 -1.97 0.09
C ARG A 319 -24.33 -0.84 -0.90
N VAL A 320 -23.27 -0.29 -1.48
CA VAL A 320 -23.34 0.94 -2.29
C VAL A 320 -23.17 0.70 -3.79
N GLY A 321 -22.43 -0.34 -4.18
CA GLY A 321 -22.07 -0.59 -5.59
C GLY A 321 -23.07 -1.45 -6.37
N SER A 322 -23.75 -2.39 -5.70
CA SER A 322 -24.62 -3.38 -6.34
C SER A 322 -26.06 -2.91 -6.54
N GLY A 323 -26.42 -1.78 -5.91
CA GLY A 323 -27.79 -1.25 -5.87
C GLY A 323 -28.69 -1.88 -4.80
N LEU A 324 -28.18 -2.80 -3.95
CA LEU A 324 -28.96 -3.42 -2.88
C LEU A 324 -29.65 -2.37 -2.00
N TYR A 325 -28.91 -1.41 -1.45
CA TYR A 325 -29.50 -0.38 -0.57
C TYR A 325 -30.52 0.50 -1.30
N THR A 326 -30.26 0.83 -2.57
CA THR A 326 -31.22 1.55 -3.40
C THR A 326 -32.51 0.77 -3.59
N VAL A 327 -32.43 -0.55 -3.78
CA VAL A 327 -33.60 -1.42 -3.93
C VAL A 327 -34.37 -1.55 -2.61
N LEU A 328 -33.68 -1.71 -1.49
CA LEU A 328 -34.30 -1.72 -0.16
C LEU A 328 -35.06 -0.42 0.10
N TYR A 329 -34.44 0.73 -0.20
CA TYR A 329 -35.09 2.03 -0.05
C TYR A 329 -36.30 2.21 -0.98
N LYS A 330 -36.23 1.72 -2.23
CA LYS A 330 -37.38 1.70 -3.14
C LYS A 330 -38.52 0.84 -2.58
N ALA A 331 -38.22 -0.32 -2.01
CA ALA A 331 -39.23 -1.20 -1.41
C ALA A 331 -39.94 -0.50 -0.24
N TYR A 332 -39.17 0.07 0.68
CA TYR A 332 -39.69 0.91 1.76
C TYR A 332 -40.57 2.06 1.23
N LYS A 333 -40.11 2.81 0.22
CA LYS A 333 -40.84 3.97 -0.28
C LYS A 333 -42.15 3.64 -0.99
N ILE A 334 -42.26 2.48 -1.62
CA ILE A 334 -43.46 2.09 -2.37
C ILE A 334 -44.47 1.38 -1.46
N TRP A 335 -44.01 0.50 -0.55
CA TRP A 335 -44.88 -0.39 0.22
C TRP A 335 -44.90 -0.12 1.74
N GLY A 336 -44.13 0.85 2.22
CA GLY A 336 -44.17 1.31 3.61
C GLY A 336 -43.26 0.52 4.56
N ASP A 337 -43.46 0.78 5.86
CA ASP A 337 -42.64 0.23 6.94
C ASP A 337 -42.62 -1.31 6.87
N THR A 338 -41.43 -1.91 7.06
CA THR A 338 -41.12 -3.35 6.99
C THR A 338 -40.95 -3.99 5.61
N ALA A 339 -41.32 -3.33 4.51
CA ALA A 339 -41.19 -3.91 3.17
C ALA A 339 -39.73 -4.22 2.77
N ASP A 340 -38.80 -3.39 3.22
CA ASP A 340 -37.36 -3.59 3.10
C ASP A 340 -36.85 -4.80 3.92
N LYS A 341 -37.34 -4.98 5.15
CA LYS A 341 -37.07 -6.17 5.98
C LYS A 341 -37.62 -7.45 5.34
N GLN A 342 -38.84 -7.42 4.80
CA GLN A 342 -39.42 -8.54 4.07
C GLN A 342 -38.58 -8.91 2.83
N LEU A 343 -38.08 -7.90 2.11
CA LEU A 343 -37.21 -8.13 0.96
C LEU A 343 -35.85 -8.73 1.37
N LEU A 344 -35.26 -8.28 2.48
CA LEU A 344 -34.05 -8.91 3.03
C LEU A 344 -34.29 -10.37 3.43
N GLN A 345 -35.42 -10.67 4.06
CA GLN A 345 -35.79 -12.05 4.39
C GLN A 345 -35.91 -12.91 3.13
N TYR A 346 -36.57 -12.39 2.09
CA TYR A 346 -36.66 -13.07 0.79
C TYR A 346 -35.28 -13.40 0.20
N PHE A 347 -34.34 -12.44 0.21
CA PHE A 347 -32.97 -12.69 -0.27
C PHE A 347 -32.22 -13.71 0.58
N TYR A 348 -32.40 -13.69 1.90
CA TYR A 348 -31.80 -14.67 2.79
C TYR A 348 -32.36 -16.08 2.55
N ASP A 349 -33.67 -16.20 2.39
CA ASP A 349 -34.32 -17.47 2.09
C ASP A 349 -33.85 -18.02 0.73
N ASP A 350 -33.79 -17.18 -0.32
CA ASP A 350 -33.25 -17.60 -1.62
C ASP A 350 -31.77 -18.01 -1.53
N TYR A 351 -30.97 -17.29 -0.74
CA TYR A 351 -29.59 -17.70 -0.46
C TYR A 351 -29.54 -19.09 0.19
N ILE A 352 -30.36 -19.37 1.21
CA ILE A 352 -30.35 -20.66 1.91
C ILE A 352 -30.87 -21.78 1.01
N TYR A 353 -32.08 -21.64 0.49
CA TYR A 353 -32.81 -22.72 -0.18
C TYR A 353 -32.41 -22.90 -1.64
N THR A 354 -31.87 -21.87 -2.29
CA THR A 354 -31.41 -21.95 -3.68
C THR A 354 -29.90 -21.98 -3.76
N PHE A 355 -29.21 -20.91 -3.35
CA PHE A 355 -27.78 -20.75 -3.62
C PHE A 355 -26.92 -21.72 -2.81
N LYS A 356 -27.02 -21.67 -1.47
CA LYS A 356 -26.26 -22.51 -0.54
C LYS A 356 -26.58 -23.99 -0.74
N ALA A 357 -27.86 -24.34 -0.92
CA ALA A 357 -28.27 -25.71 -1.20
C ALA A 357 -27.66 -26.25 -2.51
N LYS A 358 -27.65 -25.47 -3.61
CA LYS A 358 -27.00 -25.87 -4.88
C LYS A 358 -25.50 -26.09 -4.73
N LEU A 359 -24.83 -25.26 -3.94
CA LEU A 359 -23.39 -25.41 -3.66
C LEU A 359 -23.10 -26.67 -2.84
N LEU A 360 -23.86 -26.91 -1.77
CA LEU A 360 -23.68 -28.09 -0.90
C LEU A 360 -24.00 -29.41 -1.61
N THR A 361 -24.97 -29.40 -2.53
CA THR A 361 -25.36 -30.58 -3.31
C THR A 361 -24.53 -30.75 -4.59
N GLY A 362 -23.57 -29.86 -4.87
CA GLY A 362 -22.73 -29.90 -6.07
C GLY A 362 -23.48 -29.65 -7.39
N LYS A 363 -24.69 -29.10 -7.32
CA LYS A 363 -25.53 -28.79 -8.49
C LYS A 363 -25.06 -27.56 -9.25
N ASP A 364 -24.26 -26.68 -8.63
CA ASP A 364 -23.63 -25.53 -9.27
C ASP A 364 -22.10 -25.62 -9.22
N LYS A 365 -21.54 -26.47 -10.09
CA LYS A 365 -20.10 -26.76 -10.12
C LYS A 365 -19.23 -25.53 -10.40
N CYS A 366 -19.72 -24.59 -11.21
CA CYS A 366 -18.98 -23.38 -11.57
C CYS A 366 -18.80 -22.48 -10.34
N ARG A 367 -19.91 -22.14 -9.66
CA ARG A 367 -19.84 -21.29 -8.46
C ARG A 367 -19.14 -21.99 -7.31
N THR A 368 -19.30 -23.31 -7.17
CA THR A 368 -18.52 -24.07 -6.17
C THR A 368 -17.02 -23.94 -6.41
N LYS A 369 -16.57 -23.96 -7.68
CA LYS A 369 -15.15 -23.77 -8.02
C LYS A 369 -14.69 -22.36 -7.68
N GLU A 370 -15.46 -21.33 -8.06
CA GLU A 370 -15.14 -19.92 -7.77
C GLU A 370 -15.01 -19.65 -6.26
N ILE A 371 -15.99 -20.09 -5.46
CA ILE A 371 -15.97 -19.92 -4.00
C ILE A 371 -14.80 -20.69 -3.38
N ARG A 372 -14.51 -21.90 -3.87
CA ARG A 372 -13.36 -22.67 -3.39
C ARG A 372 -12.05 -21.94 -3.65
N LEU A 373 -11.87 -21.38 -4.85
CA LEU A 373 -10.68 -20.59 -5.19
C LEU A 373 -10.57 -19.35 -4.30
N TRP A 374 -11.68 -18.62 -4.12
CA TRP A 374 -11.68 -17.46 -3.23
C TRP A 374 -11.32 -17.84 -1.79
N LEU A 375 -11.89 -18.92 -1.24
CA LEU A 375 -11.57 -19.41 0.10
C LEU A 375 -10.13 -19.89 0.22
N GLN A 376 -9.59 -20.54 -0.82
CA GLN A 376 -8.18 -20.93 -0.85
C GLN A 376 -7.26 -19.71 -0.80
N CYS A 377 -7.63 -18.62 -1.48
CA CYS A 377 -6.80 -17.42 -1.55
C CYS A 377 -6.95 -16.46 -0.37
N HIS A 378 -8.13 -16.39 0.24
CA HIS A 378 -8.46 -15.36 1.22
C HIS A 378 -8.92 -15.92 2.56
N GLY A 379 -9.36 -17.17 2.62
CA GLY A 379 -10.05 -17.73 3.78
C GLY A 379 -9.18 -17.80 5.04
N GLU A 380 -7.93 -18.25 4.91
CA GLU A 380 -7.00 -18.38 6.03
C GLU A 380 -6.59 -17.03 6.63
N GLU A 381 -6.42 -15.99 5.80
CA GLU A 381 -6.16 -14.63 6.27
C GLU A 381 -7.42 -14.01 6.86
N THR A 382 -8.55 -14.15 6.18
CA THR A 382 -9.83 -13.56 6.59
C THR A 382 -10.24 -14.07 7.98
N LYS A 383 -10.09 -15.37 8.25
CA LYS A 383 -10.49 -16.02 9.51
C LYS A 383 -9.62 -15.67 10.71
N LYS A 384 -8.46 -14.99 10.52
CA LYS A 384 -7.62 -14.51 11.64
C LYS A 384 -8.38 -13.49 12.50
N TYR A 385 -9.45 -12.91 11.97
CA TYR A 385 -10.27 -11.89 12.60
C TYR A 385 -11.75 -12.33 12.64
N PRO A 386 -12.52 -11.92 13.68
CA PRO A 386 -13.95 -12.22 13.77
C PRO A 386 -14.74 -11.51 12.65
N LEU A 387 -15.94 -12.02 12.35
CA LEU A 387 -16.82 -11.43 11.34
C LEU A 387 -17.17 -9.97 11.65
N ASP A 388 -17.37 -9.64 12.93
CA ASP A 388 -17.78 -8.31 13.38
C ASP A 388 -16.77 -7.23 13.00
N ASP A 389 -15.48 -7.54 12.95
CA ASP A 389 -14.47 -6.59 12.47
C ASP A 389 -14.73 -6.16 11.02
N TYR A 390 -15.19 -7.09 10.16
CA TYR A 390 -15.53 -6.81 8.75
C TYR A 390 -16.87 -6.09 8.62
N LEU A 391 -17.74 -6.23 9.61
CA LEU A 391 -19.04 -5.57 9.69
C LEU A 391 -18.99 -4.24 10.42
N ASP A 392 -17.85 -3.87 11.02
CA ASP A 392 -17.73 -2.72 11.93
C ASP A 392 -18.35 -1.45 11.32
N ARG A 393 -19.32 -0.91 12.07
CA ARG A 393 -20.17 0.22 11.71
C ARG A 393 -19.72 1.52 12.37
N SER A 394 -18.59 1.55 13.08
CA SER A 394 -18.10 2.71 13.85
C SER A 394 -18.07 4.03 13.06
N GLN A 395 -17.85 3.98 11.74
CA GLN A 395 -17.92 5.17 10.86
C GLN A 395 -19.32 5.55 10.34
N HIS A 396 -20.32 4.68 10.44
CA HIS A 396 -21.67 4.92 9.90
C HIS A 396 -22.52 5.83 10.79
N ASN A 397 -22.26 5.82 12.10
CA ASN A 397 -22.95 6.70 13.04
C ASN A 397 -22.47 8.16 12.96
N LEU A 398 -21.30 8.41 12.36
CA LEU A 398 -20.73 9.76 12.17
C LEU A 398 -21.38 10.53 11.01
N TYR A 399 -22.11 9.86 10.13
CA TYR A 399 -22.76 10.45 8.96
C TYR A 399 -24.28 10.22 8.92
N LEU A 400 -24.92 10.07 10.08
CA LEU A 400 -26.38 10.16 10.13
C LEU A 400 -26.76 11.61 9.80
N PRO A 401 -27.42 11.88 8.66
CA PRO A 401 -27.93 13.22 8.41
C PRO A 401 -28.96 13.50 9.50
N LEU A 402 -28.60 14.38 10.44
CA LEU A 402 -29.52 14.80 11.50
C LEU A 402 -30.76 15.46 10.90
N HIS A 403 -30.69 15.93 9.65
CA HIS A 403 -31.75 16.60 8.93
C HIS A 403 -31.91 16.07 7.49
N ASP A 404 -33.14 15.97 7.00
CA ASP A 404 -33.44 15.63 5.61
C ASP A 404 -33.14 16.79 4.64
N ALA A 405 -33.32 16.55 3.34
CA ALA A 405 -33.11 17.55 2.29
C ALA A 405 -34.02 18.80 2.42
N THR A 406 -35.00 18.80 3.33
CA THR A 406 -35.86 19.95 3.66
C THR A 406 -35.60 20.53 5.05
N GLY A 407 -34.54 20.09 5.73
CA GLY A 407 -34.11 20.59 7.03
C GLY A 407 -34.84 19.98 8.23
N LYS A 408 -35.70 18.98 8.06
CA LYS A 408 -36.41 18.33 9.18
C LYS A 408 -35.57 17.25 9.83
N PRO A 409 -35.63 17.07 11.16
CA PRO A 409 -34.86 16.03 11.83
C PRO A 409 -35.17 14.63 11.27
N VAL A 410 -34.14 13.87 10.90
CA VAL A 410 -34.31 12.46 10.54
C VAL A 410 -34.36 11.66 11.83
N VAL A 411 -35.57 11.26 12.24
CA VAL A 411 -35.75 10.35 13.37
C VAL A 411 -35.70 8.92 12.83
N ILE A 412 -34.56 8.25 13.02
CA ILE A 412 -34.45 6.80 12.80
C ILE A 412 -34.81 6.14 14.13
N THR A 413 -36.05 5.67 14.27
CA THR A 413 -36.43 4.80 15.38
C THR A 413 -35.84 3.41 15.11
N MET A 414 -34.76 3.06 15.80
CA MET A 414 -34.35 1.67 15.92
C MET A 414 -35.22 1.06 17.03
N ASP A 415 -36.12 0.14 16.69
CA ASP A 415 -36.88 -0.59 17.70
C ASP A 415 -35.91 -1.37 18.59
N GLY A 416 -36.02 -1.17 19.90
CA GLY A 416 -35.02 -1.49 20.91
C GLY A 416 -34.82 -2.97 21.26
N ASP A 417 -35.13 -3.89 20.34
CA ASP A 417 -34.92 -5.33 20.55
C ASP A 417 -33.67 -5.89 19.84
N ASP A 418 -32.93 -5.06 19.08
CA ASP A 418 -31.68 -5.44 18.40
C ASP A 418 -30.47 -4.62 18.89
N LEU A 419 -30.14 -4.74 20.18
CA LEU A 419 -28.84 -4.35 20.77
C LEU A 419 -28.09 -5.58 21.30
#